data_AF-A0A1S9CCJ7-F1
#
_entry.id   AF-A0A1S9CCJ7-F1
#
_cell.length_a   1.000
_cell.length_b   1.000
_cell.length_c   1.000
_cell.angle_alpha   90.00
_cell.angle_beta   90.00
_cell.angle_gamma   90.00
#
_symmetry.space_group_name_H-M   'P 1'
#
loop_
_entity.id
_entity.type
_entity.pdbx_description
1 polymer ?
#
loop_
_entity_poly.entity_id
_entity_poly.type
_entity_poly.pdbx_seq_one_letter_code
_entity_poly.pdbx_strand_id
1 'polypeptide(L)'
;MPRLLTETELKNTLLEFKNILSEFDFSVLKNLIFFNQESFFLYVENVKDNPFKTQFRLLNEKLDILQPYLPFVNTDRASEFLNEISKATTEEKSREIKKNYTAKLRQDFFEVARKISNPIQWDNIFKTCEEIRLHKEESALMAT
;
A
#
# COMPACT_ATOMS: atom_id res chain seq x y z
N MET A 1 15.10 -10.47 -12.91
CA MET A 1 14.80 -9.31 -12.03
C MET A 1 13.34 -8.94 -12.22
N PRO A 2 12.60 -8.55 -11.17
CA PRO A 2 11.25 -8.00 -11.36
C PRO A 2 11.33 -6.77 -12.27
N ARG A 3 10.45 -6.71 -13.28
CA ARG A 3 10.34 -5.57 -14.18
C ARG A 3 9.99 -4.32 -13.37
N LEU A 4 10.79 -3.27 -13.50
CA LEU A 4 10.46 -1.96 -12.93
C LEU A 4 9.25 -1.40 -13.67
N LEU A 5 8.32 -0.79 -12.92
CA LEU A 5 7.24 -0.01 -13.51
C LEU A 5 7.82 1.19 -14.25
N THR A 6 7.17 1.55 -15.35
CA THR A 6 7.27 2.88 -15.97
C THR A 6 6.53 3.92 -15.11
N GLU A 7 6.83 5.19 -15.31
CA GLU A 7 6.10 6.30 -14.66
C GLU A 7 4.59 6.19 -14.86
N THR A 8 4.15 5.91 -16.09
CA THR A 8 2.73 5.74 -16.45
C THR A 8 2.08 4.57 -15.72
N GLU A 9 2.76 3.42 -15.64
CA GLU A 9 2.26 2.25 -14.91
C GLU A 9 2.16 2.54 -13.40
N LEU A 10 3.15 3.23 -12.81
CA LEU A 10 3.12 3.63 -11.42
C LEU A 10 1.94 4.59 -11.15
N LYS A 11 1.79 5.62 -11.98
CA LYS A 11 0.70 6.60 -11.89
C LYS A 11 -0.67 5.95 -11.97
N ASN A 12 -0.87 5.09 -12.95
CA ASN A 12 -2.13 4.37 -13.16
C ASN A 12 -2.42 3.44 -11.98
N THR A 13 -1.42 2.72 -11.48
CA THR A 13 -1.61 1.81 -10.33
C THR A 13 -1.97 2.58 -9.06
N LEU A 14 -1.35 3.73 -8.81
CA LEU A 14 -1.69 4.62 -7.68
C LEU A 14 -3.11 5.19 -7.83
N LEU A 15 -3.51 5.58 -9.04
CA LEU A 15 -4.86 6.08 -9.32
C LEU A 15 -5.91 4.99 -9.12
N GLU A 16 -5.67 3.79 -9.64
CA GLU A 16 -6.55 2.64 -9.44
C GLU A 16 -6.69 2.28 -7.95
N PHE A 17 -5.58 2.26 -7.20
CA PHE A 17 -5.60 2.05 -5.76
C PHE A 17 -6.48 3.09 -5.06
N LYS A 18 -6.31 4.37 -5.39
CA LYS A 18 -7.14 5.46 -4.86
C LYS A 18 -8.62 5.25 -5.18
N ASN A 19 -8.94 4.95 -6.44
CA ASN A 19 -10.33 4.77 -6.87
C ASN A 19 -10.97 3.58 -6.15
N ILE A 20 -10.27 2.45 -6.02
CA ILE A 20 -10.76 1.29 -5.24
C ILE A 20 -11.03 1.71 -3.79
N LEU A 21 -10.18 2.56 -3.20
CA LEU A 21 -10.33 3.04 -1.83
C LEU A 21 -11.55 3.97 -1.64
N SER A 22 -11.82 4.85 -2.60
CA SER A 22 -12.85 5.89 -2.49
C SER A 22 -14.20 5.55 -3.13
N GLU A 23 -14.23 4.67 -4.12
CA GLU A 23 -15.40 4.41 -4.98
C GLU A 23 -16.02 3.04 -4.71
N PHE A 24 -16.38 2.79 -3.44
CA PHE A 24 -17.12 1.56 -3.12
C PHE A 24 -18.55 1.65 -3.69
N ASP A 25 -18.91 0.70 -4.55
CA ASP A 25 -20.27 0.59 -5.07
C ASP A 25 -21.20 -0.02 -4.02
N PHE A 26 -21.93 0.83 -3.29
CA PHE A 26 -22.92 0.40 -2.30
C PHE A 26 -24.17 -0.22 -2.94
N SER A 27 -24.40 -0.06 -4.25
CA SER A 27 -25.57 -0.62 -4.93
C SER A 27 -25.58 -2.14 -4.96
N VAL A 28 -24.42 -2.77 -4.75
CA VAL A 28 -24.27 -4.24 -4.65
C VAL A 28 -24.83 -4.81 -3.35
N LEU A 29 -25.03 -3.98 -2.31
CA LEU A 29 -25.54 -4.38 -1.00
C LEU A 29 -27.08 -4.36 -0.94
N LYS A 30 -27.75 -4.82 -2.01
CA LYS A 30 -29.22 -4.77 -2.08
C LYS A 30 -29.83 -5.60 -0.95
N ASN A 31 -30.75 -4.98 -0.21
CA ASN A 31 -31.54 -5.59 0.87
C ASN A 31 -30.72 -6.04 2.10
N LEU A 32 -29.56 -5.43 2.37
CA LEU A 32 -28.80 -5.66 3.59
C LEU A 32 -28.97 -4.50 4.56
N ILE A 33 -29.36 -4.80 5.79
CA ILE A 33 -29.38 -3.85 6.91
C ILE A 33 -28.50 -4.43 8.01
N PHE A 34 -27.44 -3.71 8.35
CA PHE A 34 -26.61 -4.03 9.51
C PHE A 34 -27.20 -3.30 10.72
N PHE A 35 -27.75 -4.05 11.67
CA PHE A 35 -28.40 -3.48 12.85
C PHE A 35 -27.39 -3.09 13.94
N ASN A 36 -26.18 -3.65 13.89
CA ASN A 36 -25.04 -3.26 14.72
C ASN A 36 -23.71 -3.61 14.03
N GLN A 37 -22.59 -3.20 14.62
CA GLN A 37 -21.26 -3.45 14.08
C GLN A 37 -20.89 -4.94 14.05
N GLU A 38 -21.36 -5.72 15.03
CA GLU A 38 -21.14 -7.16 15.09
C GLU A 38 -21.79 -7.88 13.91
N SER A 39 -23.03 -7.51 13.55
CA SER A 39 -23.75 -8.04 12.38
C SER A 39 -23.02 -7.75 11.07
N PHE A 40 -22.37 -6.58 10.98
CA PHE A 40 -21.50 -6.24 9.86
C PHE A 40 -20.26 -7.15 9.80
N PHE A 41 -19.55 -7.31 10.91
CA PHE A 41 -18.37 -8.18 10.93
C PHE A 41 -18.72 -9.63 10.64
N LEU A 42 -19.80 -10.15 11.22
CA LEU A 42 -20.32 -11.48 10.93
C LEU A 42 -20.63 -11.66 9.44
N TYR A 43 -21.23 -10.65 8.79
CA TYR A 43 -21.45 -10.67 7.35
C TYR A 43 -20.13 -10.73 6.58
N VAL A 44 -19.18 -9.87 6.90
CA VAL A 44 -17.87 -9.82 6.23
C VAL A 44 -17.14 -11.15 6.37
N GLU A 45 -17.16 -11.76 7.56
CA GLU A 45 -16.47 -13.02 7.83
C GLU A 45 -17.12 -14.23 7.17
N ASN A 46 -18.45 -14.34 7.24
CA ASN A 46 -19.16 -15.57 6.88
C ASN A 46 -19.75 -15.57 5.47
N VAL A 47 -20.05 -14.40 4.89
CA VAL A 47 -20.56 -14.34 3.52
C VAL A 47 -19.40 -14.44 2.55
N LYS A 48 -19.41 -15.51 1.76
CA LYS A 48 -18.43 -15.74 0.70
C LYS A 48 -18.59 -14.70 -0.42
N ASP A 49 -17.48 -14.27 -1.00
CA ASP A 49 -17.44 -13.34 -2.14
C ASP A 49 -18.18 -12.00 -1.89
N ASN A 50 -18.26 -11.57 -0.63
CA ASN A 50 -18.85 -10.28 -0.29
C ASN A 50 -18.03 -9.11 -0.85
N PRO A 51 -18.67 -7.98 -1.16
CA PRO A 51 -18.03 -6.85 -1.84
C PRO A 51 -16.90 -6.22 -1.01
N PHE A 52 -16.97 -6.24 0.33
CA PHE A 52 -15.90 -5.72 1.20
C PHE A 52 -14.63 -6.57 1.11
N LYS A 53 -14.76 -7.91 1.14
CA LYS A 53 -13.63 -8.83 0.90
C LYS A 53 -13.04 -8.63 -0.49
N THR A 54 -13.89 -8.43 -1.51
CA THR A 54 -13.44 -8.16 -2.88
C THR A 54 -12.65 -6.86 -2.96
N GLN A 55 -13.16 -5.77 -2.38
CA GLN A 55 -12.46 -4.49 -2.33
C GLN A 55 -11.12 -4.63 -1.60
N PHE A 56 -11.10 -5.30 -0.44
CA PHE A 56 -9.88 -5.52 0.33
C PHE A 56 -8.84 -6.33 -0.44
N ARG A 57 -9.25 -7.36 -1.19
CA ARG A 57 -8.36 -8.12 -2.07
C ARG A 57 -7.76 -7.22 -3.16
N LEU A 58 -8.60 -6.46 -3.86
CA LEU A 58 -8.15 -5.56 -4.93
C LEU A 58 -7.15 -4.50 -4.41
N LEU A 59 -7.40 -3.94 -3.23
CA LEU A 59 -6.47 -3.02 -2.57
C LEU A 59 -5.11 -3.67 -2.32
N ASN A 60 -5.11 -4.91 -1.81
CA ASN A 60 -3.86 -5.64 -1.55
C ASN A 60 -3.10 -5.98 -2.83
N GLU A 61 -3.80 -6.35 -3.90
CA GLU A 61 -3.18 -6.61 -5.21
C GLU A 61 -2.47 -5.36 -5.75
N LYS A 62 -3.07 -4.18 -5.60
CA LYS A 62 -2.40 -2.92 -5.98
C LYS A 62 -1.24 -2.60 -5.05
N LEU A 63 -1.38 -2.82 -3.74
CA LEU A 63 -0.27 -2.63 -2.80
C LEU A 63 0.90 -3.59 -3.05
N ASP A 64 0.66 -4.81 -3.52
CA ASP A 64 1.73 -5.75 -3.89
C ASP A 64 2.59 -5.20 -5.04
N ILE A 65 1.94 -4.57 -6.02
CA ILE A 65 2.61 -3.92 -7.16
C ILE A 65 3.33 -2.66 -6.70
N LEU A 66 2.69 -1.84 -5.86
CA LEU A 66 3.21 -0.56 -5.39
C LEU A 66 4.30 -0.70 -4.33
N GLN A 67 4.36 -1.81 -3.60
CA GLN A 67 5.22 -2.03 -2.44
C GLN A 67 6.68 -1.56 -2.62
N PRO A 68 7.36 -1.81 -3.76
CA PRO A 68 8.74 -1.37 -3.95
C PRO A 68 8.89 0.16 -3.98
N TYR A 69 7.83 0.88 -4.32
CA TYR A 69 7.82 2.31 -4.60
C TYR A 69 7.16 3.13 -3.47
N LEU A 70 6.68 2.46 -2.42
CA LEU A 70 5.99 3.13 -1.33
C LEU A 70 6.98 3.94 -0.48
N PRO A 71 6.67 5.21 -0.16
CA PRO A 71 7.49 6.03 0.70
C PRO A 71 7.25 5.71 2.18
N PHE A 72 8.24 6.02 3.01
CA PHE A 72 8.02 6.15 4.45
C PHE A 72 7.20 7.41 4.71
N VAL A 73 5.89 7.26 4.85
CA VAL A 73 4.98 8.38 5.14
C VAL A 73 5.06 8.87 6.59
N ASN A 74 5.79 8.16 7.46
CA ASN A 74 6.07 8.53 8.85
C ASN A 74 7.59 8.57 9.08
N THR A 75 8.09 9.75 9.45
CA THR A 75 9.52 10.02 9.72
C THR A 75 10.09 9.18 10.86
N ASP A 76 9.30 8.94 11.92
CA ASP A 76 9.72 8.11 13.04
C ASP A 76 9.97 6.68 12.57
N ARG A 77 9.14 6.19 11.64
CA ARG A 77 9.27 4.83 11.10
C ARG A 77 10.50 4.63 10.23
N ALA A 78 10.86 5.64 9.44
CA ALA A 78 12.11 5.62 8.68
C ALA A 78 13.31 5.53 9.64
N SER A 79 13.28 6.30 10.73
CA SER A 79 14.34 6.33 11.74
C SER A 79 14.44 5.01 12.50
N GLU A 80 13.31 4.43 12.92
CA GLU A 80 13.25 3.11 13.53
C GLU A 80 13.81 2.02 12.61
N PHE A 81 13.44 2.04 11.32
CA PHE A 81 13.96 1.08 10.34
C PHE A 81 15.48 1.16 10.20
N LEU A 82 16.04 2.36 10.06
CA LEU A 82 17.49 2.58 9.95
C LEU A 82 18.23 2.17 11.23
N ASN A 83 17.65 2.42 12.40
CA ASN A 83 18.21 2.00 13.67
C ASN A 83 18.21 0.49 13.85
N GLU A 84 17.14 -0.21 13.43
CA GLU A 84 17.08 -1.66 13.54
C GLU A 84 17.98 -2.35 12.50
N ILE A 85 18.02 -1.85 11.27
CA ILE A 85 18.84 -2.44 10.21
C ILE A 85 20.34 -2.27 10.50
N SER A 86 20.76 -1.16 11.10
CA SER A 86 22.17 -0.93 11.48
C SER A 86 22.66 -1.86 12.59
N LYS A 87 21.75 -2.36 13.44
CA LYS A 87 22.04 -3.36 14.48
C LYS A 87 22.00 -4.80 13.96
N ALA A 88 21.56 -5.01 12.72
CA ALA A 88 21.44 -6.35 12.15
C ALA A 88 22.84 -6.90 11.79
N THR A 89 23.33 -7.83 12.60
CA THR A 89 24.67 -8.45 12.40
C THR A 89 24.66 -9.68 11.48
N THR A 90 23.48 -10.14 11.07
CA THR A 90 23.29 -11.34 10.23
C THR A 90 22.31 -11.05 9.10
N GLU A 91 22.47 -11.72 7.97
CA GLU A 91 21.58 -11.56 6.82
C GLU A 91 20.13 -11.96 7.16
N GLU A 92 19.91 -13.04 7.91
CA GLU A 92 18.59 -13.46 8.38
C GLU A 92 17.85 -12.35 9.14
N LYS A 93 18.51 -11.74 10.14
CA LYS A 93 17.94 -10.60 10.88
C LYS A 93 17.63 -9.42 9.96
N SER A 94 18.50 -9.12 8.99
CA SER A 94 18.26 -8.06 8.01
C SER A 94 17.00 -8.34 7.17
N ARG A 95 16.82 -9.59 6.72
CA ARG A 95 15.63 -10.02 5.97
C ARG A 95 14.36 -9.95 6.82
N GLU A 96 14.42 -10.36 8.08
CA GLU A 96 13.30 -10.29 9.02
C GLU A 96 12.87 -8.84 9.28
N ILE A 97 13.83 -7.95 9.55
CA ILE A 97 13.57 -6.52 9.73
C ILE A 97 12.91 -5.95 8.47
N LYS A 98 13.47 -6.21 7.29
CA LYS A 98 12.88 -5.75 6.01
C LYS A 98 11.44 -6.24 5.85
N LYS A 99 11.16 -7.53 6.14
CA LYS A 99 9.80 -8.09 6.07
C LYS A 99 8.84 -7.37 7.03
N ASN A 100 9.26 -7.16 8.28
CA ASN A 100 8.43 -6.51 9.30
C ASN A 100 8.11 -5.05 8.92
N TYR A 101 9.12 -4.29 8.49
CA TYR A 101 8.91 -2.90 8.10
C TYR A 101 8.16 -2.76 6.78
N THR A 102 8.28 -3.73 5.86
CA THR A 102 7.46 -3.76 4.64
C THR A 102 5.96 -3.84 4.98
N ALA A 103 5.58 -4.70 5.93
CA ALA A 103 4.19 -4.80 6.37
C ALA A 103 3.70 -3.49 7.01
N LYS A 104 4.51 -2.90 7.89
CA LYS A 104 4.20 -1.60 8.53
C LYS A 104 4.05 -0.47 7.52
N LEU A 105 4.93 -0.40 6.51
CA LEU A 105 4.94 0.61 5.46
C LEU A 105 3.64 0.56 4.65
N ARG A 106 3.18 -0.65 4.28
CA ARG A 106 1.89 -0.83 3.59
C ARG A 106 0.73 -0.32 4.41
N GLN A 107 0.71 -0.65 5.71
CA GLN A 107 -0.34 -0.20 6.61
C GLN A 107 -0.37 1.33 6.74
N ASP A 108 0.80 1.97 6.91
CA ASP A 108 0.85 3.43 7.00
C ASP A 108 0.41 4.10 5.71
N PHE A 109 0.88 3.58 4.58
CA PHE A 109 0.49 4.11 3.29
C PHE A 109 -1.02 4.03 3.09
N PHE A 110 -1.63 2.89 3.43
CA PHE A 110 -3.08 2.72 3.40
C PHE A 110 -3.81 3.74 4.30
N GLU A 111 -3.34 3.91 5.54
CA GLU A 111 -3.92 4.87 6.50
C GLU A 111 -3.80 6.32 6.04
N VAL A 112 -2.68 6.69 5.43
CA VAL A 112 -2.46 8.02 4.87
C VAL A 112 -3.34 8.22 3.65
N ALA A 113 -3.37 7.26 2.71
CA ALA A 113 -4.18 7.34 1.51
C ALA A 113 -5.67 7.49 1.83
N ARG A 114 -6.17 6.82 2.87
CA ARG A 114 -7.57 6.94 3.30
C ARG A 114 -7.95 8.33 3.81
N LYS A 115 -6.97 9.10 4.30
CA LYS A 115 -7.20 10.42 4.91
C LYS A 115 -7.00 11.57 3.93
N ILE A 116 -6.40 11.32 2.77
CA ILE A 116 -6.11 12.35 1.77
C ILE A 116 -7.36 12.64 0.95
N SER A 117 -7.92 13.83 1.16
CA SER A 117 -9.00 14.39 0.35
C SER A 117 -8.52 15.46 -0.62
N ASN A 118 -7.31 16.00 -0.42
CA ASN A 118 -6.75 17.09 -1.23
C ASN A 118 -6.00 16.54 -2.46
N PRO A 119 -6.35 16.96 -3.70
CA PRO A 119 -5.63 16.58 -4.91
C PRO A 119 -4.12 16.88 -4.88
N ILE A 120 -3.71 17.99 -4.25
CA ILE A 120 -2.31 18.39 -4.14
C ILE A 120 -1.52 17.40 -3.27
N GLN A 121 -2.11 16.92 -2.18
CA GLN A 121 -1.47 15.93 -1.32
C GLN A 121 -1.28 14.59 -2.06
N TRP A 122 -2.21 14.25 -2.96
CA TRP A 122 -2.09 13.05 -3.78
C TRP A 122 -1.01 13.17 -4.86
N ASP A 123 -0.88 14.35 -5.47
CA ASP A 123 0.22 14.66 -6.40
C ASP A 123 1.59 14.56 -5.71
N ASN A 124 1.69 15.04 -4.46
CA ASN A 124 2.91 14.90 -3.67
C ASN A 124 3.25 13.42 -3.41
N ILE A 125 2.28 12.56 -3.10
CA ILE A 125 2.51 11.12 -2.96
C ILE A 125 3.03 10.53 -4.27
N PHE A 126 2.41 10.86 -5.39
CA PHE A 126 2.86 10.38 -6.69
C PHE A 126 4.32 10.77 -6.96
N LYS A 127 4.67 12.05 -6.74
CA LYS A 127 6.05 12.54 -6.88
C LYS A 127 7.04 11.78 -6.02
N THR A 128 6.74 11.55 -4.74
CA THR A 128 7.64 10.79 -3.86
C THR A 128 7.78 9.33 -4.30
N CYS A 129 6.70 8.67 -4.74
CA CYS A 129 6.78 7.33 -5.30
C CYS A 129 7.64 7.28 -6.58
N GLU A 130 7.52 8.31 -7.44
CA GLU A 130 8.29 8.43 -8.68
C GLU A 130 9.79 8.68 -8.40
N GLU A 131 10.13 9.50 -7.40
CA GLU A 131 11.52 9.66 -6.93
C GLU A 131 12.13 8.32 -6.51
N ILE A 132 11.37 7.50 -5.77
CA ILE A 132 11.82 6.15 -5.37
C ILE A 132 11.99 5.24 -6.59
N ARG A 133 11.09 5.33 -7.58
CA ARG A 133 11.16 4.57 -8.84
C ARG A 133 12.43 4.94 -9.62
N LEU A 134 12.72 6.24 -9.75
CA LEU A 134 13.92 6.76 -10.44
C LEU A 134 15.20 6.28 -9.77
N HIS A 135 15.31 6.39 -8.44
CA HIS A 135 16.50 5.90 -7.72
C HIS A 135 16.73 4.39 -7.89
N LYS A 136 15.66 3.61 -7.99
CA LYS A 136 15.76 2.17 -8.28
C LYS A 136 16.22 1.90 -9.71
N GLU A 137 15.74 2.68 -10.67
CA GLU A 137 16.16 2.61 -12.06
C GLU A 137 17.66 2.96 -12.21
N GLU A 138 18.11 4.05 -11.59
CA GLU A 138 19.52 4.44 -11.51
C GLU A 138 20.38 3.33 -10.90
N SER A 139 19.95 2.78 -9.76
CA SER A 139 20.68 1.69 -9.08
C SER A 139 20.77 0.42 -9.92
N ALA A 140 19.75 0.12 -10.72
CA ALA A 140 19.74 -1.04 -11.61
C ALA A 140 20.69 -0.84 -12.81
N LEU A 141 20.76 0.37 -13.37
CA LEU A 141 21.67 0.72 -14.46
C LEU A 141 23.15 0.74 -14.02
N MET A 142 23.43 1.10 -12.76
CA MET A 142 24.79 1.06 -12.22
C MET A 142 25.28 -0.35 -11.84
N ALA A 143 24.36 -1.30 -11.67
CA ALA A 143 24.67 -2.69 -11.31
C ALA A 143 24.90 -3.60 -12.54
N THR A 144 24.69 -3.08 -13.74
CA THR A 144 24.97 -3.73 -15.04
C THR A 144 26.27 -3.21 -15.64
#